data_AF-A0A3D1PBM2-F1
#
_entry.id   AF-A0A3D1PBM2-F1
#
_cell.length_a   1.000
_cell.length_b   1.000
_cell.length_c   1.000
_cell.angle_alpha   90.00
_cell.angle_beta   90.00
_cell.angle_gamma   90.00
#
_symmetry.space_group_name_H-M   'P 1'
#
loop_
_entity.id
_entity.type
_entity.pdbx_description
1 polymer ?
#
loop_
_entity_poly.entity_id
_entity_poly.type
_entity_poly.pdbx_seq_one_letter_code
_entity_poly.pdbx_strand_id
1 'polypeptide(L)'
;SIFFTKEGHQTFISKLNSLCSVDFASEWEVSLVPRNRQPIDVAIRVACVRASSGEVEELRWLLRDLSERKRTQKLEQEIAIRQQVESQLRHRSLHDALTGLPNRALFIERLKYVLEYSKQHTP
;
A
#
# COMPACT_ATOMS: atom_id res chain seq x y z
N SER A 1 -14.97 -22.19 15.37
CA SER A 1 -14.06 -22.72 14.34
C SER A 1 -13.72 -21.62 13.35
N ILE A 2 -12.44 -21.28 13.23
CA ILE A 2 -11.92 -20.27 12.29
C ILE A 2 -11.60 -21.00 10.99
N PHE A 3 -11.97 -20.43 9.84
CA PHE A 3 -11.70 -21.03 8.54
C PHE A 3 -10.74 -20.15 7.75
N PHE A 4 -9.74 -20.79 7.15
CA PHE A 4 -8.93 -20.18 6.11
C PHE A 4 -9.76 -20.06 4.83
N THR A 5 -9.46 -19.08 3.98
CA THR A 5 -9.93 -19.13 2.59
C THR A 5 -9.42 -20.41 1.91
N LYS A 6 -10.13 -20.95 0.90
CA LYS A 6 -9.74 -22.23 0.25
C LYS A 6 -8.29 -22.22 -0.25
N GLU A 7 -7.81 -21.10 -0.79
CA GLU A 7 -6.41 -20.93 -1.20
C GLU A 7 -5.46 -20.84 -0.01
N GLY A 8 -5.86 -20.18 1.08
CA GLY A 8 -5.05 -20.05 2.29
C GLY A 8 -4.79 -21.37 3.00
N HIS A 9 -5.74 -22.33 2.95
CA HIS A 9 -5.61 -23.61 3.67
C HIS A 9 -4.53 -24.53 3.10
N GLN A 10 -4.45 -24.66 1.76
CA GLN A 10 -3.46 -25.53 1.13
C GLN A 10 -2.04 -24.99 1.33
N THR A 11 -1.87 -23.67 1.15
CA THR A 11 -0.59 -22.99 1.41
C THR A 11 -0.20 -23.07 2.87
N PHE A 12 -1.16 -22.99 3.79
CA PHE A 12 -0.93 -23.13 5.22
C PHE A 12 -0.37 -24.51 5.58
N ILE A 13 -1.02 -25.61 5.17
CA ILE A 13 -0.56 -26.98 5.49
C ILE A 13 0.82 -27.25 4.89
N SER A 14 1.06 -26.85 3.65
CA SER A 14 2.36 -27.04 3.00
C SER A 14 3.48 -26.28 3.72
N LYS A 15 3.21 -25.06 4.19
CA LYS A 15 4.16 -24.28 5.00
C LYS A 15 4.38 -24.92 6.37
N LEU A 16 3.31 -25.38 7.02
CA LEU A 16 3.36 -26.08 8.31
C LEU A 16 4.29 -27.30 8.27
N ASN A 17 4.12 -28.15 7.27
CA ASN A 17 4.96 -29.34 7.09
C ASN A 17 6.44 -28.98 6.84
N SER A 18 6.69 -27.86 6.16
CA SER A 18 8.06 -27.36 5.91
C SER A 18 8.73 -26.72 7.13
N LEU A 19 8.00 -26.46 8.23
CA LEU A 19 8.55 -25.88 9.46
C LEU A 19 8.82 -26.92 10.53
N CYS A 20 8.07 -28.02 10.52
CA CYS A 20 8.39 -29.15 11.37
C CYS A 20 9.76 -29.76 11.03
N SER A 21 10.36 -29.39 9.89
CA SER A 21 11.72 -29.74 9.49
C SER A 21 12.78 -28.68 9.81
N VAL A 22 12.42 -27.46 10.23
CA VAL A 22 13.37 -26.34 10.46
C VAL A 22 13.11 -25.71 11.82
N ASP A 23 14.12 -25.60 12.68
CA ASP A 23 13.97 -25.11 14.07
C ASP A 23 13.65 -23.60 14.21
N PHE A 24 13.30 -22.92 13.12
CA PHE A 24 13.02 -21.49 13.13
C PHE A 24 11.52 -21.18 13.11
N ALA A 25 11.10 -20.36 14.08
CA ALA A 25 9.73 -19.85 14.12
C ALA A 25 9.50 -18.85 12.98
N SER A 26 8.61 -19.21 12.05
CA SER A 26 8.31 -18.37 10.89
C SER A 26 6.99 -17.62 11.06
N GLU A 27 6.92 -16.42 10.49
CA GLU A 27 5.78 -15.51 10.57
C GLU A 27 5.20 -15.30 9.15
N TRP A 28 3.88 -15.50 8.99
CA TRP A 28 3.17 -15.22 7.74
C TRP A 28 1.92 -14.41 7.97
N GLU A 29 1.59 -13.59 6.99
CA GLU A 29 0.32 -12.91 6.95
C GLU A 29 -0.74 -13.77 6.25
N VAL A 30 -1.92 -13.87 6.85
CA VAL A 30 -3.07 -14.58 6.28
C VAL A 30 -4.35 -13.84 6.64
N SER A 31 -5.35 -13.92 5.76
CA SER A 31 -6.68 -13.41 6.05
C SER A 31 -7.53 -14.53 6.63
N LEU A 32 -8.00 -14.36 7.87
CA LEU A 32 -8.87 -15.30 8.56
C LEU A 32 -10.32 -14.85 8.45
N VAL A 33 -11.23 -15.77 8.12
CA VAL A 33 -12.67 -15.51 8.06
C VAL A 33 -13.35 -16.23 9.22
N PRO A 34 -13.81 -15.52 10.26
CA PRO A 34 -14.65 -16.10 11.30
C PRO A 34 -16.01 -16.47 10.69
N ARG A 35 -16.66 -17.53 11.19
CA ARG A 35 -17.96 -18.01 10.66
C ARG A 35 -19.05 -16.93 10.51
N ASN A 36 -18.99 -15.85 11.28
CA ASN A 36 -20.01 -14.79 11.32
C ASN A 36 -19.44 -13.36 11.37
N ARG A 37 -18.20 -13.12 10.89
CA ARG A 37 -17.60 -11.76 10.91
C ARG A 37 -16.83 -11.45 9.64
N GLN A 38 -16.47 -10.17 9.50
CA GLN A 38 -15.58 -9.69 8.44
C GLN A 38 -14.20 -10.38 8.52
N PRO A 39 -13.51 -10.55 7.38
CA PRO A 39 -12.15 -11.05 7.34
C PRO A 39 -11.22 -10.19 8.21
N ILE A 40 -10.33 -10.85 8.96
CA ILE A 40 -9.31 -10.20 9.79
C ILE A 40 -7.96 -10.58 9.20
N ASP A 41 -7.15 -9.58 8.89
CA ASP A 41 -5.77 -9.81 8.48
C ASP A 41 -4.94 -10.10 9.73
N VAL A 42 -4.26 -11.23 9.77
CA VAL A 42 -3.43 -11.61 10.92
C VAL A 42 -2.03 -12.04 10.48
N ALA A 43 -1.03 -11.78 11.32
CA ALA A 43 0.24 -12.49 11.29
C ALA A 43 0.13 -13.74 12.16
N ILE A 44 0.41 -14.90 11.58
CA ILE A 44 0.54 -16.17 12.31
C ILE A 44 2.02 -16.49 12.42
N ARG A 45 2.50 -16.61 13.65
CA ARG A 45 3.82 -17.14 13.97
C ARG A 45 3.68 -18.55 14.53
N VAL A 46 4.43 -19.49 13.97
CA VAL A 46 4.39 -20.90 14.35
C VAL A 46 5.76 -21.36 14.77
N ALA A 47 5.84 -22.01 15.92
CA ALA A 47 7.05 -22.64 16.43
C ALA A 47 6.74 -24.09 16.81
N CYS A 48 7.65 -24.99 16.45
CA CYS A 48 7.62 -26.37 16.90
C CYS A 48 8.32 -26.46 18.26
N VAL A 49 7.62 -26.93 19.27
CA VAL A 49 8.18 -27.27 20.56
C VAL A 49 8.50 -28.76 20.52
N ARG A 50 9.79 -29.07 20.65
CA ARG A 50 10.28 -30.44 20.63
C ARG A 50 10.55 -30.91 22.06
N ALA A 51 10.22 -32.16 22.33
CA ALA A 51 10.67 -32.84 23.53
C ALA A 51 12.20 -33.02 23.49
N SER A 52 12.79 -33.38 24.63
CA SER A 52 14.21 -33.74 24.68
C SER A 52 14.57 -34.95 23.79
N SER A 53 13.59 -35.74 23.37
CA SER A 53 13.71 -36.84 22.40
C SER A 53 13.82 -36.38 20.94
N GLY A 54 13.59 -35.10 20.64
CA GLY A 54 13.59 -34.53 19.27
C GLY A 54 12.24 -34.63 18.54
N GLU A 55 11.27 -35.35 19.11
CA GLU A 55 9.91 -35.42 18.58
C GLU A 55 9.15 -34.10 18.83
N VAL A 56 8.29 -33.71 17.88
CA VAL A 56 7.44 -32.53 18.00
C VAL A 56 6.28 -32.87 18.94
N GLU A 57 6.30 -32.32 20.14
CA GLU A 57 5.28 -32.58 21.17
C GLU A 57 4.16 -31.54 21.12
N GLU A 58 4.51 -30.29 20.79
CA GLU A 58 3.56 -29.19 20.79
C GLU A 58 3.86 -28.21 19.66
N LEU A 59 2.81 -27.67 19.04
CA LEU A 59 2.93 -26.54 18.14
C LEU A 59 2.44 -25.29 18.86
N ARG A 60 3.32 -24.29 18.96
CA ARG A 60 2.99 -22.98 19.53
C ARG A 60 2.63 -22.00 18.42
N TRP A 61 1.43 -21.43 18.53
CA TRP A 61 0.86 -20.51 17.57
C TRP A 61 0.62 -19.16 18.22
N LEU A 62 1.06 -18.09 17.57
CA LEU A 62 0.74 -16.72 17.95
C LEU A 62 0.06 -16.03 16.77
N LEU A 63 -1.17 -15.54 17.01
CA LEU A 63 -1.91 -14.75 16.04
C LEU A 63 -1.88 -13.29 16.46
N ARG A 64 -1.47 -12.42 15.55
CA ARG A 64 -1.44 -10.96 15.75
C ARG A 64 -2.36 -10.30 14.73
N ASP A 65 -3.32 -9.52 15.19
CA ASP A 65 -4.17 -8.72 14.29
C ASP A 65 -3.33 -7.64 13.58
N LEU A 66 -3.43 -7.59 12.26
CA LEU A 66 -2.77 -6.64 11.38
C LEU A 66 -3.77 -5.69 10.69
N SER A 67 -5.06 -5.79 11.00
CA SER A 67 -6.13 -5.07 10.29
C SER A 67 -5.93 -3.55 10.36
N GLU A 68 -5.63 -3.00 11.54
CA GLU A 68 -5.38 -1.57 11.69
C GLU A 68 -4.11 -1.15 10.94
N ARG A 69 -3.01 -1.88 11.13
CA ARG A 69 -1.73 -1.60 10.47
C ARG A 69 -1.87 -1.59 8.95
N LYS A 70 -2.56 -2.58 8.38
CA LYS A 70 -2.80 -2.66 6.93
C LYS A 70 -3.73 -1.56 6.42
N ARG A 71 -4.74 -1.16 7.19
CA ARG A 71 -5.61 -0.03 6.84
C ARG A 71 -4.81 1.27 6.78
N THR A 72 -3.99 1.54 7.81
CA THR A 72 -3.15 2.73 7.85
C THR A 72 -2.17 2.76 6.68
N GLN A 73 -1.45 1.66 6.42
CA GLN A 73 -0.51 1.58 5.29
C GLN A 73 -1.19 1.81 3.94
N LYS A 74 -2.39 1.25 3.72
CA LYS A 74 -3.16 1.49 2.49
C LYS A 74 -3.57 2.95 2.35
N LEU A 75 -4.03 3.58 3.43
CA LEU A 75 -4.41 5.00 3.43
C LEU A 75 -3.19 5.89 3.15
N GLU A 76 -2.06 5.61 3.78
CA GLU A 76 -0.80 6.35 3.54
C GLU A 76 -0.35 6.24 2.08
N GLN A 77 -0.40 5.04 1.50
CA GLN A 77 -0.12 4.83 0.09
C GLN A 77 -1.07 5.61 -0.82
N GLU A 78 -2.36 5.60 -0.52
CA GLU A 78 -3.36 6.33 -1.30
C GLU A 78 -3.15 7.84 -1.21
N ILE A 79 -2.83 8.36 -0.02
CA ILE A 79 -2.48 9.77 0.18
C ILE A 79 -1.24 10.13 -0.63
N ALA A 80 -0.18 9.31 -0.57
CA ALA A 80 1.06 9.55 -1.32
C ALA A 80 0.81 9.60 -2.84
N ILE A 81 0.01 8.65 -3.36
CA ILE A 81 -0.39 8.63 -4.77
C ILE A 81 -1.17 9.90 -5.13
N ARG A 82 -2.16 10.28 -4.31
CA ARG A 82 -2.96 11.49 -4.54
C ARG A 82 -2.07 12.74 -4.53
N GLN A 83 -1.17 12.88 -3.58
CA GLN A 83 -0.23 14.00 -3.49
C GLN A 83 0.70 14.06 -4.71
N GLN A 84 1.20 12.92 -5.19
CA GLN A 84 2.01 12.85 -6.39
C GLN A 84 1.22 13.29 -7.62
N VAL A 85 -0.01 12.79 -7.79
CA VAL A 85 -0.89 13.19 -8.89
C VAL A 85 -1.21 14.69 -8.82
N GLU A 86 -1.55 15.23 -7.66
CA GLU A 86 -1.78 16.66 -7.49
C GLU A 86 -0.54 17.50 -7.79
N SER A 87 0.66 17.05 -7.37
CA SER A 87 1.91 17.72 -7.69
C SER A 87 2.18 17.71 -9.20
N GLN A 88 1.92 16.58 -9.87
CA GLN A 88 2.03 16.50 -11.32
C GLN A 88 0.99 17.37 -12.03
N LEU A 89 -0.24 17.45 -11.51
CA LEU A 89 -1.29 18.32 -12.04
C LEU A 89 -0.95 19.80 -11.84
N ARG A 90 -0.47 20.20 -10.65
CA ARG A 90 0.03 21.57 -10.37
C ARG A 90 1.19 21.93 -11.29
N HIS A 91 2.16 21.05 -11.44
CA HIS A 91 3.26 21.26 -12.36
C HIS A 91 2.77 21.37 -13.82
N ARG A 92 1.85 20.51 -14.26
CA ARG A 92 1.28 20.56 -15.61
C ARG A 92 0.39 21.77 -15.87
N SER A 93 -0.36 22.25 -14.89
CA SER A 93 -1.22 23.44 -15.04
C SER A 93 -0.42 24.74 -15.00
N LEU A 94 0.70 24.76 -14.27
CA LEU A 94 1.67 25.87 -14.28
C LEU A 94 2.55 25.87 -15.54
N HIS A 95 2.76 24.73 -16.19
CA HIS A 95 3.65 24.61 -17.35
C HIS A 95 2.99 24.23 -18.69
N ASP A 96 1.65 24.14 -18.75
CA ASP A 96 0.77 23.87 -19.90
C ASP A 96 1.37 23.05 -21.06
N ALA A 97 1.04 21.76 -21.10
CA ALA A 97 1.36 20.89 -22.24
C ALA A 97 0.14 20.14 -22.79
N LEU A 98 -1.09 20.60 -22.54
CA LEU A 98 -2.30 19.97 -23.09
C LEU A 98 -3.22 20.91 -23.88
N THR A 99 -2.89 22.19 -24.00
CA THR A 99 -3.59 23.09 -24.93
C THR A 99 -2.72 23.65 -26.07
N GLY A 100 -1.41 23.41 -26.04
CA GLY A 100 -0.48 23.95 -27.04
C GLY A 100 -0.32 25.47 -27.00
N LEU A 101 -0.90 26.14 -26.00
CA LEU A 101 -0.73 27.57 -25.77
C LEU A 101 0.10 27.81 -24.51
N PRO A 102 1.03 28.76 -24.53
CA PRO A 102 1.85 29.04 -23.36
C PRO A 102 0.96 29.68 -22.30
N ASN A 103 0.78 28.96 -21.20
CA ASN A 103 0.54 29.42 -19.84
C ASN A 103 -0.10 30.82 -19.80
N ARG A 104 -1.42 30.86 -19.59
CA ARG A 104 -2.25 32.08 -19.59
C ARG A 104 -1.60 33.28 -18.87
N ALA A 105 -0.81 33.04 -17.83
CA ALA A 105 -0.01 34.06 -17.15
C ALA A 105 1.06 34.71 -18.06
N LEU A 106 1.88 33.93 -18.76
CA LEU A 106 2.90 34.41 -19.69
C LEU A 106 2.28 35.07 -20.93
N PHE A 107 1.15 34.56 -21.42
CA PHE A 107 0.39 35.22 -22.50
C PHE A 107 -0.16 36.59 -22.05
N ILE A 108 -0.73 36.67 -20.85
CA ILE A 108 -1.22 37.93 -20.26
C ILE A 108 -0.06 38.89 -19.99
N GLU A 109 1.08 38.41 -19.52
CA GLU A 109 2.29 39.22 -19.28
C GLU A 109 2.84 39.80 -20.59
N ARG A 110 2.95 38.97 -21.64
CA ARG A 110 3.34 39.44 -22.98
C ARG A 110 2.32 40.41 -23.57
N LEU A 111 1.02 40.17 -23.40
CA LEU A 111 -0.04 41.08 -23.84
C LEU A 111 0.07 42.44 -23.15
N LYS A 112 0.31 42.48 -21.84
CA LYS A 112 0.51 43.73 -21.09
C LYS A 112 1.69 44.52 -21.65
N TYR A 113 2.83 43.87 -21.84
CA TYR A 113 4.03 44.50 -22.42
C TYR A 113 3.75 45.13 -23.80
N VAL A 114 3.05 44.41 -24.69
CA VAL A 114 2.73 44.90 -26.03
C VAL A 114 1.72 46.07 -25.98
N LEU A 115 0.72 46.00 -25.10
CA LEU A 115 -0.28 47.06 -24.93
C LEU A 115 0.29 48.33 -24.28
N GLU A 116 1.30 48.22 -23.41
CA GLU A 116 2.00 49.37 -22.85
C GLU A 116 2.92 50.02 -23.88
N TYR A 117 3.63 49.21 -24.68
CA TYR A 117 4.51 49.71 -25.73
C TYR A 117 3.75 50.47 -26.83
N SER A 118 2.57 49.99 -27.23
CA SER A 118 1.76 50.65 -28.27
C SER A 118 1.17 51.99 -27.81
N LYS A 119 0.85 52.13 -26.53
CA LYS A 119 0.40 53.40 -25.94
C LYS A 119 1.52 54.45 -25.86
N GLN A 120 2.77 54.02 -25.78
CA GLN A 120 3.94 54.92 -25.78
C GLN A 120 4.44 55.29 -27.18
N HIS A 121 4.11 54.48 -28.20
CA HIS A 121 4.53 54.67 -29.59
C HIS A 121 3.39 55.08 -30.54
N THR A 122 2.33 55.71 -30.03
CA THR A 122 1.38 56.40 -30.92
C THR A 122 1.99 57.75 -31.31
N PRO A 123 2.28 58.02 -32.61
CA PRO A 123 2.88 59.27 -33.07
C PRO A 123 1.95 60.49 -32.92
#